data_AF-A0A3C0STP2-F1
#
_entry.id   AF-A0A3C0STP2-F1
#
_cell.length_a   1.000
_cell.length_b   1.000
_cell.length_c   1.000
_cell.angle_alpha   90.00
_cell.angle_beta   90.00
_cell.angle_gamma   90.00
#
_symmetry.space_group_name_H-M   'P 1'
#
loop_
_entity.id
_entity.type
_entity.pdbx_description
1 polymer ?
#
loop_
_entity_poly.entity_id
_entity_poly.type
_entity_poly.pdbx_seq_one_letter_code
_entity_poly.pdbx_strand_id
1 'polypeptide(L)'
;MSKFRREYLNTEEKNFYMVAKAFIQMLNGERNLSGKVTNELWTEWEERGMITPSMKKNIKLVRTYLNKFCYEVEENLNDYENEKLKKQLMKFDYKLVDDFTLKKLMRDISDHMKYAVIEREKLEDTLEIIVEVNCVGCIKEYKSCSIHKMLDDIMVPYCSEESNCPYAVNLSELTKEEKESIEATKQSLRKKNIFRR
;
A
#
# COMPACT_ATOMS: atom_id res chain seq x y z
N MET A 1 -23.88 -11.76 -30.28
CA MET A 1 -22.75 -11.69 -29.33
C MET A 1 -21.67 -10.83 -29.95
N SER A 2 -21.43 -9.64 -29.38
CA SER A 2 -20.33 -8.78 -29.80
C SER A 2 -19.01 -9.53 -29.60
N LYS A 3 -18.10 -9.53 -30.59
CA LYS A 3 -16.74 -10.07 -30.42
C LYS A 3 -15.95 -9.12 -29.52
N PHE A 4 -16.16 -9.22 -28.22
CA PHE A 4 -15.24 -8.63 -27.25
C PHE A 4 -13.85 -9.24 -27.50
N ARG A 5 -12.85 -8.38 -27.67
CA ARG A 5 -11.48 -8.80 -28.03
C ARG A 5 -10.67 -9.27 -26.82
N ARG A 6 -11.15 -9.00 -25.60
CA ARG A 6 -10.45 -9.21 -24.32
C ARG A 6 -11.46 -9.55 -23.24
N GLU A 7 -11.11 -10.52 -22.39
CA GLU A 7 -11.93 -10.98 -21.25
C GLU A 7 -11.53 -10.30 -19.93
N TYR A 8 -10.88 -9.13 -20.02
CA TYR A 8 -10.40 -8.35 -18.87
C TYR A 8 -10.57 -6.85 -19.13
N LEU A 9 -10.70 -6.09 -18.05
CA LEU A 9 -10.72 -4.63 -18.07
C LEU A 9 -9.32 -4.06 -17.83
N ASN A 10 -8.96 -3.02 -18.56
CA ASN A 10 -7.82 -2.18 -18.22
C ASN A 10 -8.13 -1.31 -16.98
N THR A 11 -7.13 -0.58 -16.48
CA THR A 11 -7.25 0.23 -15.26
C THR A 11 -8.38 1.27 -15.34
N GLU A 12 -8.53 1.98 -16.45
CA GLU A 12 -9.54 3.02 -16.61
C GLU A 12 -10.94 2.43 -16.73
N GLU A 13 -11.11 1.40 -17.57
CA GLU A 13 -12.36 0.65 -17.74
C GLU A 13 -12.85 0.08 -16.40
N LYS A 14 -11.91 -0.48 -15.64
CA LYS A 14 -12.16 -1.02 -14.31
C LYS A 14 -12.57 0.07 -13.32
N ASN A 15 -11.87 1.20 -13.27
CA ASN A 15 -12.21 2.30 -12.37
C ASN A 15 -13.62 2.82 -12.66
N PHE A 16 -13.97 2.98 -13.94
CA PHE A 16 -15.32 3.37 -14.35
C PHE A 16 -16.37 2.35 -13.89
N TYR A 17 -16.13 1.06 -14.14
CA TYR A 17 -17.01 -0.02 -13.71
C TYR A 17 -17.23 -0.02 -12.18
N MET A 18 -16.15 0.16 -11.39
CA MET A 18 -16.20 0.20 -9.94
C MET A 18 -17.03 1.39 -9.42
N VAL A 19 -16.85 2.57 -10.02
CA VAL A 19 -17.66 3.76 -9.70
C VAL A 19 -19.12 3.55 -10.09
N ALA A 20 -19.40 2.98 -11.27
CA ALA A 20 -20.76 2.71 -11.72
C ALA A 20 -21.49 1.73 -10.78
N LYS A 21 -20.87 0.61 -10.42
CA LYS A 21 -21.43 -0.33 -9.45
C LYS A 21 -21.60 0.31 -8.07
N ALA A 22 -20.60 1.05 -7.60
CA ALA A 22 -20.72 1.76 -6.32
C ALA A 22 -21.91 2.72 -6.30
N PHE A 23 -22.13 3.44 -7.40
CA PHE A 23 -23.27 4.34 -7.55
C PHE A 23 -24.60 3.57 -7.56
N ILE A 24 -24.70 2.43 -8.25
CA ILE A 24 -25.88 1.55 -8.20
C ILE A 24 -26.19 1.12 -6.76
N GLN A 25 -25.18 0.67 -6.03
CA GLN A 25 -25.35 0.25 -4.62
C GLN A 25 -25.86 1.41 -3.75
N MET A 26 -25.40 2.63 -4.02
CA MET A 26 -25.91 3.84 -3.36
C MET A 26 -27.36 4.14 -3.72
N LEU A 27 -27.75 3.98 -4.98
CA LEU A 27 -29.15 4.15 -5.41
C LEU A 27 -30.08 3.12 -4.75
N ASN A 28 -29.61 1.89 -4.59
CA ASN A 28 -30.35 0.80 -3.94
C ASN A 28 -30.39 0.89 -2.41
N GLY A 29 -29.63 1.79 -1.79
CA GLY A 29 -29.52 1.86 -0.34
C GLY A 29 -28.63 0.78 0.29
N GLU A 30 -27.93 -0.03 -0.51
CA GLU A 30 -27.01 -1.05 0.00
C GLU A 30 -25.86 -0.43 0.79
N ARG A 31 -25.45 0.79 0.44
CA ARG A 31 -24.45 1.59 1.16
C ARG A 31 -24.54 3.07 0.81
N ASN A 32 -24.39 3.95 1.80
CA ASN A 32 -24.13 5.37 1.57
C ASN A 32 -22.62 5.71 1.66
N LEU A 33 -22.25 6.98 1.48
CA LEU A 33 -20.84 7.44 1.55
C LEU A 33 -20.16 7.19 2.91
N SER A 34 -20.93 6.85 3.94
CA SER A 34 -20.45 6.49 5.28
C SER A 34 -20.50 4.98 5.55
N GLY A 35 -20.78 4.15 4.53
CA GLY A 35 -20.84 2.69 4.65
C GLY A 35 -22.09 2.17 5.37
N LYS A 36 -23.11 3.01 5.59
CA LYS A 36 -24.37 2.58 6.22
C LYS A 36 -25.39 2.15 5.18
N VAL A 37 -26.10 1.07 5.49
CA VAL A 37 -27.29 0.62 4.73
C VAL A 37 -28.43 1.61 4.99
N THR A 38 -29.15 2.00 3.93
CA THR A 38 -30.31 2.88 3.96
C THR A 38 -31.43 2.31 3.10
N ASN A 39 -32.60 2.96 3.04
CA ASN A 39 -33.56 2.67 1.97
C ASN A 39 -33.02 3.15 0.63
N GLU A 40 -33.74 2.85 -0.46
CA GLU A 40 -33.36 3.37 -1.76
C GLU A 40 -33.37 4.90 -1.76
N LEU A 41 -32.43 5.49 -2.52
CA LEU A 41 -32.18 6.92 -2.47
C LEU A 41 -33.43 7.76 -2.76
N TRP A 42 -34.28 7.32 -3.70
CA TRP A 42 -35.50 8.04 -4.03
C TRP A 42 -36.55 7.94 -2.92
N THR A 43 -36.56 6.88 -2.11
CA THR A 43 -37.49 6.72 -0.98
C THR A 43 -37.09 7.73 0.10
N GLU A 44 -35.82 7.74 0.47
CA GLU A 44 -35.25 8.69 1.44
C GLU A 44 -35.46 10.16 1.03
N TRP A 45 -35.28 10.47 -0.25
CA TRP A 45 -35.41 11.84 -0.74
C TRP A 45 -36.88 12.26 -0.91
N GLU A 46 -37.77 11.32 -1.19
CA GLU A 46 -39.22 11.57 -1.25
C GLU A 46 -39.78 11.86 0.13
N GLU A 47 -39.39 11.09 1.15
CA GLU A 47 -39.75 11.35 2.55
C GLU A 47 -39.28 12.74 3.04
N ARG A 48 -38.14 13.21 2.52
CA ARG A 48 -37.59 14.54 2.84
C ARG A 48 -38.15 15.67 1.96
N GLY A 49 -39.02 15.37 0.99
CA GLY A 49 -39.52 16.35 0.04
C GLY A 49 -38.45 16.93 -0.90
N MET A 50 -37.33 16.23 -1.10
CA MET A 50 -36.17 16.67 -1.87
C MET A 50 -36.13 16.13 -3.30
N ILE A 51 -37.15 15.37 -3.72
CA ILE A 51 -37.24 14.81 -5.08
C ILE A 51 -38.63 15.02 -5.67
N THR A 52 -38.68 15.43 -6.93
CA THR A 52 -39.94 15.49 -7.68
C THR A 52 -40.28 14.14 -8.30
N PRO A 53 -41.54 13.86 -8.68
CA PRO A 53 -41.92 12.65 -9.39
C PRO A 53 -41.11 12.41 -10.68
N SER A 54 -40.78 13.49 -11.40
CA SER A 54 -39.95 13.45 -12.61
C SER A 54 -38.51 13.02 -12.30
N MET A 55 -37.90 13.62 -11.27
CA MET A 55 -36.55 13.26 -10.82
C MET A 55 -36.49 11.79 -10.36
N LYS A 56 -37.51 11.33 -9.61
CA LYS A 56 -37.64 9.93 -9.18
C LYS A 56 -37.74 8.97 -10.36
N LYS A 57 -38.50 9.31 -11.39
CA LYS A 57 -38.56 8.53 -12.64
C LYS A 57 -37.18 8.45 -13.31
N ASN A 58 -36.51 9.59 -13.45
CA ASN A 58 -35.22 9.68 -14.13
C ASN A 58 -34.11 8.89 -13.40
N ILE A 59 -34.01 9.01 -12.07
CA ILE A 59 -32.98 8.29 -11.31
C ILE A 59 -33.19 6.77 -11.33
N LYS A 60 -34.45 6.31 -11.33
CA LYS A 60 -34.77 4.89 -11.52
C LYS A 60 -34.37 4.40 -12.91
N LEU A 61 -34.55 5.23 -13.93
CA LEU A 61 -34.14 4.92 -15.30
C LEU A 61 -32.61 4.78 -15.40
N VAL A 62 -31.87 5.71 -14.79
CA VAL A 62 -30.40 5.64 -14.69
C VAL A 62 -29.97 4.33 -14.05
N ARG A 63 -30.56 3.96 -12.89
CA ARG A 63 -30.29 2.67 -12.24
C ARG A 63 -30.49 1.49 -13.19
N THR A 64 -31.58 1.46 -13.94
CA THR A 64 -31.90 0.35 -14.84
C THR A 64 -30.88 0.20 -15.96
N TYR A 65 -30.54 1.29 -16.67
CA TYR A 65 -29.60 1.21 -17.79
C TYR A 65 -28.17 1.00 -17.33
N LEU A 66 -27.78 1.57 -16.19
CA LEU A 66 -26.44 1.36 -15.64
C LEU A 66 -26.26 -0.09 -15.19
N ASN A 67 -27.30 -0.73 -14.61
CA ASN A 67 -27.27 -2.16 -14.31
C ASN A 67 -27.11 -3.00 -15.58
N LYS A 68 -27.87 -2.72 -16.63
CA LYS A 68 -27.74 -3.43 -17.92
C LYS A 68 -26.33 -3.34 -18.47
N PHE A 69 -25.77 -2.12 -18.50
CA PHE A 69 -24.38 -1.91 -18.91
C PHE A 69 -23.41 -2.75 -18.08
N CYS A 70 -23.52 -2.72 -16.75
CA CYS A 70 -22.65 -3.51 -15.89
C CYS A 70 -22.80 -5.02 -16.09
N TYR A 71 -24.01 -5.54 -16.32
CA TYR A 71 -24.23 -6.95 -16.61
C TYR A 71 -23.61 -7.35 -17.95
N GLU A 72 -23.79 -6.54 -18.99
CA GLU A 72 -23.13 -6.78 -20.28
C GLU A 72 -21.61 -6.75 -20.12
N VAL A 73 -21.04 -5.87 -19.29
CA VAL A 73 -19.60 -5.90 -18.98
C VAL A 73 -19.20 -7.21 -18.31
N GLU A 74 -19.90 -7.63 -17.25
CA GLU A 74 -19.62 -8.87 -16.51
C GLU A 74 -19.72 -10.12 -17.39
N GLU A 75 -20.70 -10.18 -18.31
CA GLU A 75 -20.87 -11.28 -19.27
C GLU A 75 -19.70 -11.40 -20.26
N ASN A 76 -18.96 -10.32 -20.50
CA ASN A 76 -17.79 -10.30 -21.37
C ASN A 76 -16.46 -10.57 -20.64
N LEU A 77 -16.49 -10.72 -19.31
CA LEU A 77 -15.31 -11.03 -18.50
C LEU A 77 -15.26 -12.51 -18.15
N ASN A 78 -14.05 -13.04 -17.97
CA ASN A 78 -13.90 -14.39 -17.43
C ASN A 78 -14.23 -14.43 -15.92
N ASP A 79 -14.52 -15.63 -15.42
CA ASP A 79 -14.91 -15.84 -14.01
C ASP A 79 -13.86 -15.32 -13.02
N TYR A 80 -12.58 -15.44 -13.38
CA TYR A 80 -11.47 -14.96 -12.54
C TYR A 80 -11.51 -13.43 -12.36
N GLU A 81 -11.66 -12.67 -13.44
CA GLU A 81 -11.75 -11.21 -13.37
C GLU A 81 -13.06 -10.76 -12.71
N ASN A 82 -14.18 -11.46 -12.95
CA ASN A 82 -15.44 -11.21 -12.26
C ASN A 82 -15.33 -11.41 -10.73
N GLU A 83 -14.72 -12.50 -10.28
CA GLU A 83 -14.48 -12.73 -8.85
C GLU A 83 -13.59 -11.65 -8.24
N LYS A 84 -12.53 -11.27 -8.94
CA LYS A 84 -11.59 -10.24 -8.51
C LYS A 84 -12.28 -8.88 -8.38
N LEU A 85 -13.11 -8.50 -9.35
CA LEU A 85 -13.91 -7.28 -9.29
C LEU A 85 -14.89 -7.31 -8.12
N LYS A 86 -15.57 -8.45 -7.88
CA LYS A 86 -16.49 -8.61 -6.75
C LYS A 86 -15.77 -8.45 -5.41
N LYS A 87 -14.61 -9.11 -5.24
CA LYS A 87 -13.76 -8.98 -4.03
C LYS A 87 -13.30 -7.55 -3.80
N GLN A 88 -12.96 -6.84 -4.88
CA GLN A 88 -12.57 -5.43 -4.78
C GLN A 88 -13.76 -4.52 -4.46
N LEU A 89 -14.93 -4.76 -5.04
CA LEU A 89 -16.13 -3.96 -4.79
C LEU A 89 -16.56 -4.04 -3.32
N MET A 90 -16.44 -5.22 -2.69
CA MET A 90 -16.70 -5.40 -1.26
C MET A 90 -15.80 -4.53 -0.36
N LYS A 91 -14.57 -4.23 -0.82
CA LYS A 91 -13.60 -3.40 -0.09
C LYS A 91 -13.53 -1.96 -0.60
N PHE A 92 -14.30 -1.63 -1.63
CA PHE A 92 -14.20 -0.35 -2.31
C PHE A 92 -15.06 0.68 -1.59
N ASP A 93 -14.42 1.55 -0.82
CA ASP A 93 -15.08 2.73 -0.25
C ASP A 93 -14.99 3.90 -1.23
N TYR A 94 -16.14 4.33 -1.75
CA TYR A 94 -16.23 5.55 -2.53
C TYR A 94 -16.50 6.74 -1.61
N LYS A 95 -15.50 7.61 -1.44
CA LYS A 95 -15.63 8.87 -0.68
C LYS A 95 -15.27 10.03 -1.58
N LEU A 96 -16.11 11.05 -1.58
CA LEU A 96 -15.74 12.34 -2.15
C LEU A 96 -14.84 13.03 -1.14
N VAL A 97 -13.59 13.24 -1.52
CA VAL A 97 -12.59 13.94 -0.72
C VAL A 97 -12.25 15.23 -1.47
N ASP A 98 -12.30 16.35 -0.79
CA ASP A 98 -11.88 17.62 -1.37
C ASP A 98 -10.36 17.64 -1.59
N ASP A 99 -9.91 18.50 -2.51
CA ASP A 99 -8.50 18.59 -2.90
C ASP A 99 -7.58 18.95 -1.72
N PHE A 100 -8.05 19.74 -0.76
CA PHE A 100 -7.26 20.09 0.42
C PHE A 100 -7.04 18.87 1.33
N THR A 101 -8.09 18.10 1.61
CA THR A 101 -8.01 16.87 2.40
C THR A 101 -7.16 15.81 1.70
N LEU A 102 -7.29 15.66 0.38
CA LEU A 102 -6.45 14.75 -0.40
C LEU A 102 -4.98 15.17 -0.34
N LYS A 103 -4.67 16.46 -0.56
CA LYS A 103 -3.30 16.99 -0.45
C LYS A 103 -2.73 16.85 0.95
N LYS A 104 -3.55 16.97 1.99
CA LYS A 104 -3.11 16.74 3.37
C LYS A 104 -2.78 15.25 3.57
N LEU A 105 -3.65 14.34 3.14
CA LEU A 105 -3.41 12.90 3.21
C LEU A 105 -2.15 12.49 2.42
N MET A 106 -1.98 13.00 1.21
CA MET A 106 -0.80 12.71 0.39
C MET A 106 0.48 13.28 1.01
N ARG A 107 0.41 14.45 1.67
CA ARG A 107 1.52 14.99 2.45
C ARG A 107 1.83 14.11 3.65
N ASP A 108 0.82 13.74 4.45
CA ASP A 108 1.00 12.87 5.61
C ASP A 108 1.57 11.49 5.17
N ILE A 109 1.13 10.93 4.05
CA ILE A 109 1.69 9.70 3.46
C ILE A 109 3.14 9.92 3.02
N SER A 110 3.45 11.03 2.35
CA SER A 110 4.82 11.39 1.93
C SER A 110 5.74 11.62 3.13
N ASP A 111 5.24 12.23 4.19
CA ASP A 111 5.99 12.57 5.39
C ASP A 111 6.22 11.34 6.28
N HIS A 112 5.30 10.36 6.24
CA HIS A 112 5.39 9.11 7.00
C HIS A 112 5.94 7.91 6.21
N MET A 113 5.97 7.92 4.87
CA MET A 113 6.66 6.93 4.03
C MET A 113 7.90 7.53 3.37
N LYS A 114 8.99 7.61 4.14
CA LYS A 114 10.30 8.01 3.64
C LYS A 114 10.91 6.90 2.79
N TYR A 115 10.57 6.84 1.51
CA TYR A 115 11.36 6.08 0.55
C TYR A 115 12.66 6.85 0.28
N ALA A 116 13.80 6.24 0.59
CA ALA A 116 15.10 6.69 0.10
C ALA A 116 15.35 5.97 -1.22
N VAL A 117 15.41 6.71 -2.33
CA VAL A 117 15.89 6.18 -3.60
C VAL A 117 17.41 6.37 -3.62
N ILE A 118 18.14 5.28 -3.47
CA ILE A 118 19.61 5.23 -3.48
C ILE A 118 20.04 4.30 -4.62
N GLU A 119 21.05 4.69 -5.37
CA GLU A 119 21.70 3.81 -6.34
C GLU A 119 22.32 2.62 -5.62
N ARG A 120 22.15 1.40 -6.15
CA ARG A 120 22.55 0.17 -5.48
C ARG A 120 24.02 0.16 -5.02
N GLU A 121 24.92 0.68 -5.84
CA GLU A 121 26.35 0.80 -5.51
C GLU A 121 26.58 1.64 -4.25
N LYS A 122 25.89 2.78 -4.11
CA LYS A 122 25.98 3.64 -2.92
C LYS A 122 25.33 3.03 -1.69
N LEU A 123 24.31 2.20 -1.90
CA LEU A 123 23.63 1.48 -0.82
C LEU A 123 24.56 0.40 -0.24
N GLU A 124 25.22 -0.38 -1.10
CA GLU A 124 26.13 -1.47 -0.72
C GLU A 124 27.28 -0.94 0.15
N ASP A 125 27.98 0.13 -0.29
CA ASP A 125 29.04 0.79 0.49
C ASP A 125 28.55 1.25 1.88
N THR A 126 27.33 1.78 1.95
CA THR A 126 26.76 2.28 3.20
C THR A 126 26.38 1.13 4.13
N LEU A 127 25.87 0.03 3.58
CA LEU A 127 25.48 -1.17 4.34
C LEU A 127 26.68 -1.85 4.97
N GLU A 128 27.80 -1.94 4.25
CA GLU A 128 29.05 -2.50 4.78
C GLU A 128 29.47 -1.78 6.07
N ILE A 129 29.49 -0.45 6.05
CA ILE A 129 29.83 0.36 7.24
C ILE A 129 28.83 0.13 8.37
N ILE A 130 27.53 0.05 8.07
CA ILE A 130 26.49 -0.17 9.09
C ILE A 130 26.68 -1.54 9.76
N VAL A 131 26.91 -2.59 8.97
CA VAL A 131 27.12 -3.96 9.47
C VAL A 131 28.44 -4.05 10.24
N GLU A 132 29.52 -3.48 9.73
CA GLU A 132 30.84 -3.47 10.39
C GLU A 132 30.78 -2.81 11.78
N VAL A 133 30.04 -1.70 11.90
CA VAL A 133 29.92 -0.97 13.17
C VAL A 133 29.01 -1.68 14.17
N ASN A 134 27.89 -2.25 13.71
CA ASN A 134 26.83 -2.73 14.60
C ASN A 134 26.85 -4.25 14.83
N CYS A 135 27.38 -5.03 13.89
CA CYS A 135 27.29 -6.49 13.90
C CYS A 135 28.60 -7.19 14.28
N VAL A 136 29.75 -6.55 14.05
CA VAL A 136 31.05 -7.11 14.47
C VAL A 136 31.18 -7.08 15.99
N GLY A 137 31.30 -8.27 16.60
CA GLY A 137 31.35 -8.46 18.04
C GLY A 137 30.01 -8.21 18.75
N CYS A 138 28.89 -8.24 18.01
CA CYS A 138 27.57 -8.04 18.57
C CYS A 138 27.12 -9.27 19.37
N ILE A 139 26.75 -9.05 20.63
CA ILE A 139 26.21 -10.06 21.55
C ILE A 139 24.68 -9.96 21.72
N LYS A 140 24.03 -9.03 21.02
CA LYS A 140 22.57 -8.81 21.14
C LYS A 140 21.80 -9.91 20.41
N GLU A 141 20.66 -10.29 20.96
CA GLU A 141 19.70 -11.17 20.28
C GLU A 141 19.02 -10.43 19.12
N TYR A 142 18.84 -11.12 18.00
CA TYR A 142 18.21 -10.58 16.79
C TYR A 142 16.85 -9.92 17.04
N LYS A 143 16.03 -10.46 17.96
CA LYS A 143 14.69 -9.93 18.32
C LYS A 143 14.73 -8.51 18.89
N SER A 144 15.83 -8.16 19.56
CA SER A 144 16.04 -6.86 20.20
C SER A 144 16.89 -5.90 19.36
N CYS A 145 17.31 -6.33 18.16
CA CYS A 145 18.22 -5.59 17.32
C CYS A 145 17.49 -4.53 16.48
N SER A 146 17.92 -3.28 16.59
CA SER A 146 17.31 -2.14 15.91
C SER A 146 17.47 -2.15 14.38
N ILE A 147 18.49 -2.86 13.87
CA ILE A 147 18.80 -2.91 12.44
C ILE A 147 18.49 -4.27 11.79
N HIS A 148 18.17 -5.30 12.58
CA HIS A 148 17.95 -6.66 12.05
C HIS A 148 16.81 -6.69 11.04
N LYS A 149 15.66 -6.10 11.40
CA LYS A 149 14.51 -6.00 10.48
C LYS A 149 14.85 -5.24 9.19
N MET A 150 15.65 -4.17 9.31
CA MET A 150 16.11 -3.43 8.12
C MET A 150 16.92 -4.35 7.20
N LEU A 151 17.94 -5.03 7.73
CA LEU A 151 18.82 -5.91 6.95
C LEU A 151 18.07 -7.08 6.28
N ASP A 152 17.05 -7.61 6.97
CA ASP A 152 16.18 -8.67 6.46
C ASP A 152 15.26 -8.14 5.34
N ASP A 153 14.63 -6.97 5.56
CA ASP A 153 13.75 -6.32 4.59
C ASP A 153 14.48 -5.96 3.27
N ILE A 154 15.78 -5.68 3.32
CA ILE A 154 16.63 -5.42 2.13
C ILE A 154 17.42 -6.65 1.66
N MET A 155 17.15 -7.83 2.23
CA MET A 155 17.71 -9.13 1.83
C MET A 155 19.25 -9.19 1.84
N VAL A 156 19.88 -8.59 2.85
CA VAL A 156 21.34 -8.70 3.02
C VAL A 156 21.70 -10.16 3.30
N PRO A 157 22.74 -10.72 2.64
CA PRO A 157 23.22 -12.07 2.92
C PRO A 157 23.63 -12.24 4.39
N TYR A 158 23.37 -13.42 4.96
CA TYR A 158 23.82 -13.75 6.31
C TYR A 158 25.34 -13.87 6.37
N CYS A 159 25.94 -13.35 7.44
CA CYS A 159 27.38 -13.33 7.62
C CYS A 159 27.89 -14.65 8.24
N SER A 160 27.10 -15.26 9.12
CA SER A 160 27.49 -16.44 9.89
C SER A 160 26.26 -17.17 10.48
N GLU A 161 26.47 -18.38 11.00
CA GLU A 161 25.46 -19.13 11.78
C GLU A 161 25.62 -18.91 13.30
N GLU A 162 25.77 -17.65 13.71
CA GLU A 162 25.92 -17.32 15.13
C GLU A 162 24.60 -17.46 15.92
N SER A 163 24.73 -17.97 17.15
CA SER A 163 23.57 -18.34 17.99
C SER A 163 22.67 -17.16 18.38
N ASN A 164 23.19 -15.94 18.37
CA ASN A 164 22.48 -14.73 18.79
C ASN A 164 21.85 -13.95 17.62
N CYS A 165 22.49 -13.92 16.45
CA CYS A 165 22.02 -13.21 15.27
C CYS A 165 22.76 -13.67 14.00
N PRO A 166 22.06 -13.93 12.87
CA PRO A 166 22.69 -14.39 11.62
C PRO A 166 23.58 -13.35 10.93
N TYR A 167 23.52 -12.09 11.38
CA TYR A 167 24.38 -11.01 10.90
C TYR A 167 25.58 -10.76 11.83
N ALA A 168 25.64 -11.38 13.01
CA ALA A 168 26.73 -11.14 13.96
C ALA A 168 28.03 -11.78 13.48
N VAL A 169 29.15 -11.08 13.63
CA VAL A 169 30.47 -11.62 13.28
C VAL A 169 31.29 -11.79 14.54
N ASN A 170 31.84 -12.99 14.72
CA ASN A 170 32.65 -13.32 15.88
C ASN A 170 34.01 -12.61 15.80
N LEU A 171 34.41 -11.95 16.88
CA LEU A 171 35.72 -11.31 16.96
C LEU A 171 36.87 -12.31 16.85
N SER A 172 36.63 -13.59 17.11
CA SER A 172 37.65 -14.64 17.05
C SER A 172 38.03 -15.01 15.61
N GLU A 173 37.16 -14.74 14.64
CA GLU A 173 37.32 -15.09 13.23
C GLU A 173 38.07 -14.01 12.43
N LEU A 174 38.24 -12.82 13.01
CA LEU A 174 38.91 -11.69 12.36
C LEU A 174 40.42 -11.71 12.60
N THR A 175 41.19 -11.41 11.54
CA THR A 175 42.64 -11.19 11.61
C THR A 175 42.97 -9.93 12.42
N LYS A 176 44.23 -9.79 12.87
CA LYS A 176 44.66 -8.61 13.64
C LYS A 176 44.53 -7.31 12.84
N GLU A 177 44.81 -7.36 11.55
CA GLU A 177 44.75 -6.20 10.64
C GLU A 177 43.31 -5.73 10.43
N GLU A 178 42.35 -6.66 10.27
CA GLU A 178 40.93 -6.34 10.16
C GLU A 178 40.38 -5.72 11.45
N LYS A 179 40.80 -6.22 12.61
CA LYS A 179 40.42 -5.64 13.92
C LYS A 179 40.89 -4.19 14.06
N GLU A 180 42.11 -3.89 13.64
CA GLU A 180 42.68 -2.55 13.69
C GLU A 180 41.96 -1.59 12.73
N SER A 181 41.60 -2.07 11.53
CA SER A 181 40.81 -1.31 10.54
C SER A 181 39.42 -0.95 11.07
N ILE A 182 38.69 -1.94 11.60
CA ILE A 182 37.34 -1.77 12.15
C ILE A 182 37.34 -0.77 13.31
N GLU A 183 38.32 -0.88 14.21
CA GLU A 183 38.43 0.03 15.35
C GLU A 183 38.79 1.46 14.91
N ALA A 184 39.64 1.61 13.87
CA ALA A 184 39.92 2.90 13.26
C ALA A 184 38.67 3.52 12.60
N THR A 185 37.86 2.73 11.90
CA THR A 185 36.57 3.16 11.32
C THR A 185 35.61 3.61 12.42
N LYS A 186 35.46 2.84 13.50
CA LYS A 186 34.64 3.20 14.67
C LYS A 186 35.10 4.51 15.31
N GLN A 187 36.42 4.71 15.47
CA GLN A 187 36.97 5.94 16.05
C GLN A 187 36.82 7.15 15.12
N SER A 188 37.02 6.98 13.81
CA SER A 188 36.83 8.03 12.79
C SER A 188 35.39 8.52 12.77
N LEU A 189 34.43 7.59 12.79
CA LEU A 189 33.00 7.91 12.84
C LEU A 189 32.62 8.61 14.15
N ARG A 190 33.18 8.21 15.30
CA ARG A 190 32.98 8.91 16.58
C ARG A 190 33.46 10.36 16.54
N LYS A 191 34.59 10.65 15.87
CA LYS A 191 35.16 12.00 15.74
C LYS A 191 34.39 12.89 14.76
N LYS A 192 33.82 12.32 13.70
CA LYS A 192 33.08 13.06 12.65
C LYS A 192 31.59 13.30 12.98
N ASN A 193 31.04 12.61 13.98
CA ASN A 193 29.61 12.68 14.27
C ASN A 193 29.25 13.93 15.09
N ILE A 194 29.05 15.05 14.40
CA ILE A 194 28.63 16.35 14.98
C ILE A 194 27.23 16.29 15.62
N PHE A 195 26.48 15.22 15.35
CA PHE A 195 25.12 15.00 15.84
C PHE A 195 25.05 14.24 17.18
N ARG A 196 26.19 13.81 17.74
CA ARG A 196 26.26 13.38 19.15
C ARG A 196 26.48 14.61 20.04
N ARG A 197 25.41 15.35 20.31
CA ARG A 197 25.26 16.13 21.55
C ARG A 197 24.21 15.47 22.42
#